data_AF-A0A9R1PWF7-F1
#
_entry.id   AF-A0A9R1PWF7-F1
#
_cell.length_a   1.000
_cell.length_b   1.000
_cell.length_c   1.000
_cell.angle_alpha   90.00
_cell.angle_beta   90.00
_cell.angle_gamma   90.00
#
_symmetry.space_group_name_H-M   'P 1'
#
loop_
_entity.id
_entity.type
_entity.pdbx_description
1 polymer ?
#
loop_
_entity_poly.entity_id
_entity_poly.type
_entity_poly.pdbx_seq_one_letter_code
_entity_poly.pdbx_strand_id
1 'polypeptide(L)'
;MAPQPEDAPKPSPEESREWTLRFIQALGVDASLPASAERPDAYSALVRALLSSATVSSSPAPRVSCTLTVSSAATNTYNTLHGGAVAAVAEAVGMACARAAAGDKEMFLGELSTAYLSAARLDLLCIKI
;
A
#
# COMPACT_ATOMS: atom_id res chain seq x y z
N MET A 1 -5.49 37.07 9.67
CA MET A 1 -4.37 36.10 9.73
C MET A 1 -4.90 34.88 10.45
N ALA A 2 -5.08 33.75 9.75
CA ALA A 2 -5.51 32.52 10.43
C ALA A 2 -4.37 32.03 11.34
N PRO A 3 -4.65 31.59 12.58
CA PRO A 3 -3.61 31.07 13.46
C PRO A 3 -2.89 29.90 12.78
N GLN A 4 -1.56 29.86 12.91
CA GLN A 4 -0.78 28.76 12.38
C GLN A 4 -1.13 27.47 13.16
N PRO A 5 -1.11 26.27 12.53
CA PRO A 5 -1.52 25.02 13.18
C PRO A 5 -0.74 24.68 14.45
N GLU A 6 0.46 25.26 14.57
CA GLU A 6 1.41 25.09 15.67
C GLU A 6 1.02 25.83 16.97
N ASP A 7 0.08 26.78 16.91
CA ASP A 7 -0.42 27.52 18.08
C ASP A 7 -1.64 26.88 18.75
N ALA A 8 -2.14 25.75 18.23
CA ALA A 8 -3.25 25.03 18.84
C ALA A 8 -2.79 24.35 20.14
N PRO A 9 -3.53 24.50 21.26
CA PRO A 9 -3.25 23.76 22.48
C PRO A 9 -3.17 22.26 22.18
N LYS A 10 -2.07 21.62 22.59
CA LYS A 10 -1.96 20.16 22.48
C LYS A 10 -3.10 19.53 23.29
N PRO A 11 -3.84 18.57 22.72
CA PRO A 11 -4.92 17.90 23.45
C PRO A 11 -4.37 17.23 24.71
N SER A 12 -5.18 17.17 25.75
CA SER A 12 -4.90 16.35 26.91
C SER A 12 -4.74 14.86 26.50
N PRO A 13 -4.11 14.02 27.34
CA PRO A 13 -4.00 12.60 27.05
C PRO A 13 -5.36 11.91 26.83
N GLU A 14 -6.41 12.36 27.52
CA GLU A 14 -7.76 11.83 27.39
C GLU A 14 -8.41 12.20 26.06
N GLU A 15 -8.29 13.47 25.66
CA GLU A 15 -8.77 13.95 24.35
C GLU A 15 -8.02 13.27 23.20
N SER A 16 -6.70 13.13 23.30
CA SER A 16 -5.87 12.44 22.32
C SER A 16 -6.26 10.97 22.16
N ARG A 17 -6.54 10.28 23.29
CA ARG A 17 -7.07 8.91 23.29
C ARG A 17 -8.41 8.83 22.59
N GLU A 18 -9.35 9.72 22.92
CA GLU A 18 -10.67 9.72 22.31
C GLU A 18 -10.60 9.98 20.80
N TRP A 19 -9.78 10.93 20.36
CA TRP A 19 -9.57 11.21 18.94
C TRP A 19 -8.96 10.02 18.20
N THR A 20 -7.96 9.37 18.80
CA THR A 20 -7.31 8.19 18.22
C THR A 20 -8.30 7.04 18.08
N LEU A 21 -9.13 6.78 19.09
CA LEU A 21 -10.17 5.74 19.03
C LEU A 21 -11.19 6.03 17.94
N ARG A 22 -11.69 7.27 17.85
CA ARG A 22 -12.61 7.67 16.78
C ARG A 22 -11.99 7.54 15.39
N PHE A 23 -10.71 7.88 15.25
CA PHE A 23 -9.96 7.70 14.01
C PHE A 23 -9.88 6.23 13.61
N ILE A 24 -9.47 5.35 14.53
CA ILE A 24 -9.37 3.90 14.27
C ILE A 24 -10.75 3.30 13.96
N GLN A 25 -11.80 3.74 14.64
CA GLN A 25 -13.18 3.36 14.33
C GLN A 25 -13.59 3.80 12.92
N ALA A 26 -13.26 5.03 12.52
CA ALA A 26 -13.54 5.54 11.17
C ALA A 26 -12.76 4.78 10.08
N LEU A 27 -11.60 4.18 10.41
CA LEU A 27 -10.89 3.26 9.53
C LEU A 27 -11.56 1.88 9.42
N GLY A 28 -12.60 1.61 10.21
CA GLY A 28 -13.36 0.36 10.16
C GLY A 28 -12.73 -0.77 10.96
N VAL A 29 -12.06 -0.50 12.08
CA VAL A 29 -11.49 -1.56 12.95
C VAL A 29 -12.52 -2.62 13.37
N ASP A 30 -13.77 -2.20 13.53
CA ASP A 30 -14.89 -3.07 13.93
C ASP A 30 -15.67 -3.62 12.73
N ALA A 31 -15.26 -3.27 11.51
CA ALA A 31 -15.92 -3.75 10.30
C ALA A 31 -15.54 -5.20 10.03
N SER A 32 -16.55 -6.06 9.80
CA SER A 32 -16.30 -7.42 9.32
C SER A 32 -15.73 -7.37 7.91
N LEU A 33 -14.69 -8.15 7.66
CA LEU A 33 -14.16 -8.32 6.32
C LEU A 33 -15.16 -9.09 5.45
N PRO A 34 -15.22 -8.80 4.14
CA PRO A 34 -16.04 -9.57 3.23
C PRO A 34 -15.54 -11.02 3.18
N ALA A 35 -16.44 -11.99 2.95
CA ALA A 35 -16.09 -13.41 2.86
C ALA A 35 -14.99 -13.71 1.81
N SER A 36 -14.82 -12.84 0.81
CA SER A 36 -13.74 -12.94 -0.17
C SER A 36 -12.34 -12.78 0.43
N ALA A 37 -12.20 -12.14 1.59
CA ALA A 37 -10.96 -11.93 2.32
C ALA A 37 -10.47 -13.19 3.05
N GLU A 38 -11.40 -14.11 3.39
CA GLU A 38 -11.09 -15.39 4.04
C GLU A 38 -10.59 -16.46 3.05
N ARG A 39 -10.62 -16.17 1.75
CA ARG A 39 -10.14 -17.12 0.74
C ARG A 39 -8.62 -17.22 0.79
N PRO A 40 -8.06 -18.41 0.51
CA PRO A 40 -6.63 -18.54 0.23
C PRO A 40 -6.20 -17.52 -0.82
N ASP A 41 -5.01 -16.95 -0.64
CA ASP A 41 -4.41 -15.95 -1.54
C ASP A 41 -5.21 -14.65 -1.71
N ALA A 42 -6.19 -14.36 -0.86
CA ALA A 42 -7.00 -13.13 -0.95
C ALA A 42 -6.15 -11.86 -0.96
N TYR A 43 -5.10 -11.80 -0.13
CA TYR A 43 -4.14 -10.69 -0.12
C TYR A 43 -3.39 -10.58 -1.45
N SER A 44 -2.84 -11.68 -1.97
CA SER A 44 -2.14 -11.66 -3.26
C SER A 44 -3.07 -11.30 -4.42
N ALA A 45 -4.34 -11.72 -4.36
CA ALA A 45 -5.37 -11.33 -5.33
C ALA A 45 -5.68 -9.83 -5.25
N LEU A 46 -5.79 -9.27 -4.04
CA LEU A 46 -5.99 -7.84 -3.81
C LEU A 46 -4.82 -7.02 -4.39
N VAL A 47 -3.58 -7.39 -4.08
CA VAL A 47 -2.39 -6.70 -4.61
C VAL A 47 -2.34 -6.80 -6.14
N ARG A 48 -2.63 -7.98 -6.70
CA ARG A 48 -2.66 -8.16 -8.16
C ARG A 48 -3.74 -7.31 -8.82
N ALA A 49 -4.88 -7.10 -8.18
CA ALA A 49 -5.95 -6.25 -8.71
C ALA A 49 -5.55 -4.76 -8.84
N LEU A 50 -4.47 -4.33 -8.17
CA LEU A 50 -3.92 -2.97 -8.31
C LEU A 50 -3.02 -2.82 -9.56
N LEU A 51 -2.50 -3.94 -10.08
CA LEU A 51 -1.59 -3.95 -11.22
C LEU A 51 -2.37 -3.84 -12.53
N SER A 52 -2.06 -2.83 -13.35
CA SER A 52 -2.58 -2.71 -14.71
C SER A 52 -1.81 -3.59 -15.69
N SER A 53 -0.49 -3.66 -15.52
CA SER A 53 0.40 -4.55 -16.26
C SER A 53 1.68 -4.82 -15.49
N ALA A 54 2.33 -5.93 -15.79
CA ALA A 54 3.64 -6.29 -15.26
C ALA A 54 4.47 -7.00 -16.34
N THR A 55 5.76 -6.69 -16.37
CA THR A 55 6.74 -7.30 -17.28
C THR A 55 7.89 -7.86 -16.47
N VAL A 56 8.28 -9.09 -16.80
CA VAL A 56 9.44 -9.77 -16.21
C VAL A 56 10.48 -9.97 -17.31
N SER A 57 11.70 -9.50 -17.08
CA SER A 57 12.86 -9.76 -17.93
C SER A 57 13.86 -10.59 -17.14
N SER A 58 14.21 -11.78 -17.65
CA SER A 58 15.11 -12.70 -16.96
C SER A 58 16.59 -12.57 -17.38
N SER A 59 16.89 -11.75 -18.40
CA SER A 59 18.24 -11.58 -18.95
C SER A 59 18.53 -10.11 -19.28
N PRO A 60 19.77 -9.61 -19.13
CA PRO A 60 20.95 -10.27 -18.54
C PRO A 60 20.93 -10.33 -17.00
N ALA A 61 20.04 -9.56 -16.37
CA ALA A 61 19.75 -9.62 -14.93
C ALA A 61 18.23 -9.58 -14.74
N PRO A 62 17.67 -10.34 -13.77
CA PRO A 62 16.25 -10.31 -13.47
C PRO A 62 15.76 -8.89 -13.16
N ARG A 63 14.71 -8.46 -13.86
CA ARG A 63 14.02 -7.20 -13.65
C ARG A 63 12.53 -7.43 -13.76
N VAL A 64 11.79 -6.91 -12.79
CA VAL A 64 10.34 -6.82 -12.84
C VAL A 64 9.98 -5.35 -12.89
N SER A 65 9.09 -4.98 -13.81
CA SER A 65 8.48 -3.66 -13.85
C SER A 65 6.97 -3.80 -13.89
N CYS A 66 6.26 -2.87 -13.29
CA CYS A 66 4.81 -2.87 -13.31
C CYS A 66 4.23 -1.47 -13.47
N THR A 67 2.95 -1.45 -13.83
CA THR A 67 2.12 -0.25 -13.83
C THR A 67 0.94 -0.46 -12.91
N LEU A 68 0.56 0.61 -12.22
CA LEU A 68 -0.54 0.63 -11.27
C LEU A 68 -1.65 1.55 -11.74
N THR A 69 -2.89 1.15 -11.49
CA THR A 69 -4.05 2.02 -11.58
C THR A 69 -4.42 2.49 -10.18
N VAL A 70 -4.39 3.80 -9.95
CA VAL A 70 -4.88 4.37 -8.69
C VAL A 70 -6.41 4.38 -8.74
N SER A 71 -7.03 3.39 -8.09
CA SER A 71 -8.49 3.32 -7.93
C SER A 71 -8.91 3.93 -6.60
N SER A 72 -10.15 4.43 -6.52
CA SER A 72 -10.69 5.00 -5.27
C SER A 72 -10.70 4.00 -4.10
N ALA A 73 -10.81 2.71 -4.40
CA ALA A 73 -10.73 1.64 -3.41
C ALA A 73 -9.33 1.47 -2.79
N ALA A 74 -8.28 1.97 -3.45
CA ALA A 74 -6.90 1.88 -3.01
C ALA A 74 -6.34 3.22 -2.50
N THR A 75 -7.15 4.28 -2.46
CA THR A 75 -6.73 5.60 -1.99
C THR A 75 -7.01 5.82 -0.50
N ASN A 76 -6.19 6.66 0.13
CA ASN A 76 -6.48 7.21 1.46
C ASN A 76 -7.50 8.37 1.38
N THR A 77 -7.84 8.94 2.54
CA THR A 77 -8.77 10.08 2.67
C THR A 77 -8.33 11.35 1.93
N TYR A 78 -7.07 11.44 1.53
CA TYR A 78 -6.53 12.54 0.72
C TYR A 78 -6.64 12.27 -0.79
N ASN A 79 -7.35 11.21 -1.21
CA ASN A 79 -7.47 10.76 -2.61
C ASN A 79 -6.11 10.48 -3.27
N THR A 80 -5.20 9.93 -2.49
CA THR A 80 -3.86 9.51 -2.95
C THR A 80 -3.66 8.03 -2.64
N LEU A 81 -2.83 7.34 -3.42
CA LEU A 81 -2.59 5.90 -3.24
C LEU A 81 -2.16 5.62 -1.79
N HIS A 82 -2.88 4.69 -1.13
CA HIS A 82 -2.65 4.35 0.26
C HIS A 82 -1.23 3.81 0.45
N GLY A 83 -0.51 4.26 1.49
CA GLY A 83 0.88 3.87 1.70
C GLY A 83 1.06 2.35 1.81
N GLY A 84 0.16 1.68 2.54
CA GLY A 84 0.14 0.21 2.61
C GLY A 84 -0.06 -0.48 1.25
N ALA A 85 -0.80 0.14 0.32
CA ALA A 85 -0.96 -0.41 -1.03
C ALA A 85 0.34 -0.30 -1.84
N VAL A 86 1.07 0.82 -1.71
CA VAL A 86 2.41 0.99 -2.29
C VAL A 86 3.38 -0.07 -1.76
N ALA A 87 3.42 -0.26 -0.43
CA ALA A 87 4.29 -1.24 0.21
C ALA A 87 3.97 -2.68 -0.25
N ALA A 88 2.68 -3.03 -0.34
CA ALA A 88 2.25 -4.35 -0.78
C ALA A 88 2.64 -4.65 -2.24
N VAL A 89 2.55 -3.66 -3.13
CA VAL A 89 3.03 -3.80 -4.51
C VAL A 89 4.54 -3.94 -4.55
N ALA A 90 5.28 -3.12 -3.77
CA ALA A 90 6.73 -3.20 -3.71
C ALA A 90 7.21 -4.58 -3.20
N GLU A 91 6.53 -5.13 -2.19
CA GLU A 91 6.72 -6.51 -1.72
C GLU A 91 6.53 -7.51 -2.88
N ALA A 92 5.37 -7.47 -3.56
CA ALA A 92 5.06 -8.43 -4.62
C ALA A 92 6.05 -8.36 -5.79
N VAL A 93 6.44 -7.15 -6.22
CA VAL A 93 7.42 -6.92 -7.30
C VAL A 93 8.81 -7.38 -6.87
N GLY A 94 9.22 -7.05 -5.64
CA GLY A 94 10.50 -7.47 -5.08
C GLY A 94 10.61 -8.99 -4.98
N MET A 95 9.57 -9.65 -4.47
CA MET A 95 9.48 -11.10 -4.39
C MET A 95 9.48 -11.76 -5.78
N ALA A 96 8.76 -11.20 -6.75
CA ALA A 96 8.78 -11.69 -8.13
C ALA A 96 10.19 -11.59 -8.74
N CYS A 97 10.90 -10.49 -8.49
CA CYS A 97 12.29 -10.31 -8.94
C CYS A 97 13.25 -11.31 -8.27
N ALA A 98 13.11 -11.50 -6.95
CA ALA A 98 13.89 -12.48 -6.21
C ALA A 98 13.66 -13.91 -6.72
N ARG A 99 12.41 -14.29 -6.99
CA ARG A 99 12.06 -15.58 -7.60
C ARG A 99 12.69 -15.77 -8.98
N ALA A 100 12.63 -14.74 -9.82
CA ALA A 100 13.25 -14.78 -11.14
C ALA A 100 14.79 -14.96 -11.08
N ALA A 101 15.44 -14.57 -9.98
CA ALA A 101 16.87 -14.78 -9.74
C ALA A 101 17.20 -16.13 -9.08
N ALA A 102 16.41 -16.55 -8.10
CA ALA A 102 16.71 -17.73 -7.28
C ALA A 102 16.19 -19.05 -7.87
N GLY A 103 15.24 -18.97 -8.81
CA GLY A 103 14.48 -20.12 -9.33
C GLY A 103 13.42 -20.62 -8.34
N ASP A 104 13.14 -21.91 -8.37
CA ASP A 104 12.07 -22.57 -7.60
C ASP A 104 12.42 -22.84 -6.13
N LYS A 105 13.33 -22.04 -5.55
CA LYS A 105 13.70 -22.15 -4.14
C LYS A 105 12.61 -21.53 -3.26
N GLU A 106 12.38 -22.17 -2.12
CA GLU A 106 11.55 -21.60 -1.08
C GLU A 106 12.20 -20.30 -0.56
N MET A 107 11.37 -19.27 -0.37
CA MET A 107 11.82 -17.96 0.06
C MET A 107 10.72 -17.23 0.81
N PHE A 108 11.13 -16.38 1.74
CA PHE A 108 10.27 -15.50 2.51
C PHE A 108 10.87 -14.09 2.51
N LEU A 109 10.01 -13.09 2.67
CA LEU A 109 10.43 -11.71 2.84
C LEU A 109 10.98 -11.54 4.26
N GLY A 110 12.27 -11.27 4.40
CA GLY A 110 12.88 -10.99 5.71
C GLY A 110 12.63 -9.56 6.19
N GLU A 111 12.78 -8.58 5.30
CA GLU A 111 12.60 -7.16 5.60
C GLU A 111 12.14 -6.40 4.33
N LEU A 112 11.28 -5.40 4.53
CA LEU A 112 10.90 -4.43 3.51
C LEU A 112 11.03 -3.02 4.09
N SER A 113 11.77 -2.15 3.41
CA SER A 113 11.84 -0.73 3.70
C SER A 113 11.24 0.06 2.55
N THR A 114 10.25 0.91 2.84
CA THR A 114 9.54 1.71 1.84
C THR A 114 9.67 3.20 2.18
N ALA A 115 10.16 3.99 1.22
CA ALA A 115 10.22 5.44 1.32
C ALA A 115 9.13 6.09 0.45
N TYR A 116 8.32 6.96 1.04
CA TYR A 116 7.25 7.68 0.36
C TYR A 116 7.74 9.07 -0.08
N LEU A 117 8.10 9.21 -1.36
CA LEU A 117 8.72 10.43 -1.89
C LEU A 117 7.70 11.48 -2.36
N SER A 118 6.58 11.03 -2.92
CA SER A 118 5.52 11.91 -3.41
C SER A 118 4.17 11.19 -3.42
N ALA A 119 3.09 11.98 -3.39
CA ALA A 119 1.74 11.48 -3.46
C ALA A 119 1.34 11.12 -4.91
N ALA A 120 0.82 9.91 -5.11
CA ALA A 120 0.19 9.52 -6.35
C ALA A 120 -1.33 9.73 -6.27
N ARG A 121 -1.85 10.72 -7.00
CA ARG A 121 -3.27 11.10 -6.95
C ARG A 121 -4.14 10.14 -7.75
N LEU A 122 -5.41 10.03 -7.32
CA LEU A 122 -6.50 9.49 -8.13
C LEU A 122 -6.49 10.15 -9.53
N ASP A 123 -6.80 9.37 -10.57
CA ASP A 123 -6.80 9.76 -12.01
C ASP A 123 -5.44 9.89 -12.72
N LEU A 124 -4.33 9.56 -12.06
CA LEU A 124 -3.05 9.31 -12.76
C LEU A 124 -3.01 7.87 -13.26
N LEU A 125 -3.06 7.69 -14.58
CA LEU A 125 -3.31 6.39 -15.23
C LEU A 125 -2.17 5.37 -15.06
N CYS A 126 -0.94 5.78 -14.79
CA CYS A 126 0.20 4.86 -14.71
C CYS A 126 1.29 5.35 -13.75
N ILE A 127 1.47 4.68 -12.61
CA ILE A 127 2.74 4.73 -11.85
C ILE A 127 3.61 3.59 -12.37
N LYS A 128 4.80 3.88 -12.89
CA LYS A 128 5.77 2.85 -13.30
C LYS A 128 6.72 2.56 -12.15
N ILE A 129 6.74 1.31 -11.69
CA ILE A 129 7.70 0.77 -10.72
C ILE A 129 8.63 -0.18 -11.46
#